data_AF-A0A1H3D2Y2-F1
#
_entry.id   AF-A0A1H3D2Y2-F1
#
_cell.length_a   1.000
_cell.length_b   1.000
_cell.length_c   1.000
_cell.angle_alpha   90.00
_cell.angle_beta   90.00
_cell.angle_gamma   90.00
#
_symmetry.space_group_name_H-M   'P 1'
#
loop_
_entity.id
_entity.type
_entity.pdbx_description
1 polymer ?
#
loop_
_entity_poly.entity_id
_entity_poly.type
_entity_poly.pdbx_seq_one_letter_code
_entity_poly.pdbx_strand_id
1 'polypeptide(L)'
;MRRRHGHGVKPGGDGFLAVRTGPGSSYRKIGELRNGDRVTIFGGQGDWLSVLVPGGQVSPDDACQRVGPRRQLSGSGLGWVHKQWIGDIIP
;
A
#
# COMPACT_ATOMS: atom_id res chain seq x y z
N MET A 1 -21.12 -22.80 -18.45
CA MET A 1 -21.43 -23.04 -17.02
C MET A 1 -20.35 -22.39 -16.16
N ARG A 2 -20.75 -21.62 -15.14
CA ARG A 2 -19.89 -20.91 -14.20
C ARG A 2 -19.34 -21.87 -13.15
N ARG A 3 -18.05 -21.79 -12.81
CA ARG A 3 -17.58 -22.00 -11.42
C ARG A 3 -16.49 -20.96 -11.09
N ARG A 4 -16.90 -20.02 -10.26
CA ARG A 4 -16.06 -19.08 -9.50
C ARG A 4 -15.46 -19.83 -8.29
N HIS A 5 -14.67 -19.11 -7.51
CA HIS A 5 -14.17 -19.41 -6.14
C HIS A 5 -12.80 -20.12 -6.11
N GLY A 6 -11.79 -19.69 -5.35
CA GLY A 6 -11.83 -18.86 -4.13
C GLY A 6 -10.77 -17.76 -4.08
N HIS A 7 -11.26 -16.53 -3.85
CA HIS A 7 -10.52 -15.55 -3.05
C HIS A 7 -10.44 -16.10 -1.63
N GLY A 8 -9.22 -16.34 -1.16
CA GLY A 8 -8.91 -16.70 0.21
C GLY A 8 -7.83 -15.77 0.73
N VAL A 9 -8.17 -14.50 0.93
CA VAL A 9 -7.46 -13.68 1.92
C VAL A 9 -7.81 -14.33 3.25
N LYS A 10 -6.86 -15.10 3.79
CA LYS A 10 -7.07 -15.86 5.02
C LYS A 10 -7.47 -14.88 6.15
N PRO A 11 -8.55 -15.17 6.89
CA PRO A 11 -8.89 -14.44 8.10
C PRO A 11 -8.03 -15.01 9.23
N GLY A 12 -6.94 -14.33 9.51
CA GLY A 12 -5.97 -14.69 10.53
C GLY A 12 -4.82 -13.69 10.42
N GLY A 13 -5.08 -12.46 10.88
CA GLY A 13 -4.19 -11.32 10.69
C GLY A 13 -2.75 -11.69 11.01
N ASP A 14 -1.91 -11.69 10.00
CA ASP A 14 -0.55 -12.20 10.06
C ASP A 14 0.39 -11.29 10.90
N GLY A 15 -0.18 -10.34 11.65
CA GLY A 15 0.53 -9.26 12.32
C GLY A 15 1.14 -8.24 11.36
N PHE A 16 0.84 -8.34 10.05
CA PHE A 16 1.39 -7.45 9.05
C PHE A 16 0.37 -6.99 7.99
N LEU A 17 0.62 -5.81 7.43
CA LEU A 17 -0.12 -5.24 6.32
C LEU A 17 0.68 -5.40 5.03
N ALA A 18 0.12 -6.15 4.09
CA ALA A 18 0.76 -6.40 2.81
C ALA A 18 0.82 -5.13 1.95
N VAL A 19 2.02 -4.78 1.52
CA VAL A 19 2.32 -3.70 0.59
C VAL A 19 2.37 -4.26 -0.82
N ARG A 20 1.59 -3.67 -1.72
CA ARG A 20 1.36 -4.17 -3.08
C ARG A 20 1.74 -3.14 -4.14
N THR A 21 2.02 -3.59 -5.37
CA THR A 21 2.38 -2.68 -6.48
C THR A 21 1.25 -1.78 -6.95
N GLY A 22 0.00 -2.06 -6.57
CA GLY A 22 -1.16 -1.30 -7.01
C GLY A 22 -2.38 -1.46 -6.11
N PRO A 23 -3.40 -0.62 -6.31
CA PRO A 23 -4.61 -0.58 -5.51
C PRO A 23 -5.54 -1.75 -5.88
N GLY A 24 -5.24 -2.92 -5.31
CA GLY A 24 -6.06 -4.12 -5.52
C GLY A 24 -5.40 -5.38 -4.98
N SER A 25 -6.23 -6.37 -4.64
CA SER A 25 -5.81 -7.71 -4.19
C SER A 25 -5.24 -8.58 -5.33
N SER A 26 -5.38 -8.14 -6.57
CA SER A 26 -4.78 -8.79 -7.76
C SER A 26 -3.34 -8.32 -8.04
N TYR A 27 -2.90 -7.20 -7.47
CA TYR A 27 -1.53 -6.70 -7.66
C TYR A 27 -0.51 -7.57 -6.93
N ARG A 28 0.77 -7.49 -7.30
CA ARG A 28 1.82 -8.28 -6.66
C ARG A 28 2.16 -7.70 -5.29
N LYS A 29 2.32 -8.57 -4.27
CA LYS A 29 2.89 -8.19 -2.97
C LYS A 29 4.39 -7.89 -3.15
N ILE A 30 4.82 -6.73 -2.69
CA ILE A 30 6.21 -6.26 -2.74
C ILE A 30 6.83 -6.06 -1.36
N GLY A 31 6.01 -6.10 -0.30
CA GLY A 31 6.48 -5.95 1.06
C GLY A 31 5.36 -6.17 2.07
N GLU A 32 5.72 -6.02 3.33
CA GLU A 32 4.87 -6.23 4.50
C GLU A 32 5.25 -5.17 5.55
N LEU A 33 4.27 -4.54 6.18
CA LEU A 33 4.45 -3.60 7.28
C LEU A 33 3.99 -4.25 8.58
N ARG A 34 4.70 -4.05 9.68
CA ARG A 34 4.30 -4.57 11.00
C ARG A 34 3.75 -3.46 11.87
N ASN A 35 3.03 -3.82 12.93
CA ASN A 35 2.60 -2.85 13.93
C ASN A 35 3.81 -2.04 14.46
N GLY A 36 3.67 -0.71 14.49
CA GLY A 36 4.74 0.21 14.85
C GLY A 36 5.64 0.67 13.69
N ASP A 37 5.54 0.07 12.49
CA ASP A 37 6.19 0.62 11.30
C ASP A 37 5.59 1.99 10.98
N ARG A 38 6.45 3.00 10.91
CA ARG A 38 6.05 4.34 10.51
C ARG A 38 6.00 4.41 9.00
N VAL A 39 4.81 4.66 8.47
CA VAL A 39 4.60 4.89 7.04
C VAL A 39 4.06 6.28 6.76
N THR A 40 4.38 6.80 5.59
CA THR A 40 3.85 8.08 5.11
C THR A 40 2.75 7.80 4.12
N ILE A 41 1.52 8.21 4.43
CA ILE A 41 0.38 8.10 3.51
C ILE A 41 0.41 9.30 2.56
N PHE A 42 0.39 9.03 1.25
CA PHE A 42 0.36 10.08 0.23
C PHE A 42 -1.01 10.29 -0.39
N GLY A 43 -1.87 9.29 -0.34
CA GLY A 43 -3.19 9.36 -0.93
C GLY A 43 -3.93 8.04 -0.84
N GLY A 44 -5.11 8.01 -1.46
CA GLY A 44 -5.95 6.83 -1.49
C GLY A 44 -6.74 6.71 -2.79
N GLN A 45 -7.04 5.47 -3.14
CA GLN A 45 -7.91 5.08 -4.24
C GLN A 45 -8.81 3.93 -3.78
N GLY A 46 -10.10 4.22 -3.60
CA GLY A 46 -11.09 3.23 -3.12
C GLY A 46 -10.75 2.71 -1.72
N ASP A 47 -10.48 1.42 -1.61
CA ASP A 47 -10.10 0.74 -0.37
C ASP A 47 -8.59 0.68 -0.12
N TRP A 48 -7.80 1.34 -0.98
CA TRP A 48 -6.34 1.27 -0.96
C TRP A 48 -5.71 2.63 -0.68
N LEU A 49 -4.63 2.63 0.10
CA LEU A 49 -3.83 3.79 0.44
C LEU A 49 -2.44 3.65 -0.16
N SER A 50 -1.95 4.70 -0.80
CA SER A 50 -0.56 4.77 -1.26
C SER A 50 0.31 5.21 -0.09
N VAL A 51 1.32 4.39 0.22
CA VAL A 51 2.21 4.58 1.37
C VAL A 51 3.67 4.49 0.98
N LEU A 52 4.52 5.26 1.67
CA LEU A 52 5.95 5.02 1.75
C LEU A 52 6.23 4.04 2.87
N VAL A 53 6.87 2.92 2.57
CA VAL A 53 7.40 2.03 3.60
C VAL A 53 8.69 2.60 4.20
N PRO A 54 9.07 2.25 5.44
CA PRO A 54 10.35 2.67 6.00
C PRO A 54 11.51 2.19 5.14
N GLY A 55 12.47 3.07 4.87
CA GLY A 55 13.56 2.83 3.93
C GLY A 55 13.18 3.01 2.46
N GLY A 56 11.91 3.30 2.15
CA GLY A 56 11.50 3.73 0.82
C GLY A 56 12.03 5.12 0.49
N GLN A 57 12.39 5.33 -0.78
CA GLN A 57 12.78 6.62 -1.32
C GLN A 57 11.82 7.01 -2.44
N VAL A 58 11.19 8.17 -2.29
CA VAL A 58 10.52 8.86 -3.39
C VAL A 58 11.59 9.53 -4.24
N SER A 59 11.45 9.50 -5.56
CA SER A 59 12.34 10.27 -6.42
C SER A 59 12.22 11.77 -6.09
N PRO A 60 13.34 12.52 -6.01
CA PRO A 60 13.31 13.96 -5.73
C PRO A 60 12.45 14.72 -6.73
N ASP A 61 12.46 14.31 -7.99
CA ASP A 61 11.67 14.89 -9.08
C ASP A 61 10.16 14.76 -8.84
N ASP A 62 9.71 13.62 -8.30
CA ASP A 62 8.31 13.40 -7.91
C ASP A 62 7.93 14.18 -6.65
N ALA A 63 8.87 14.35 -5.71
CA ALA A 63 8.68 15.17 -4.52
C ALA A 63 8.59 16.67 -4.84
N CYS A 64 9.32 17.16 -5.83
CA CYS A 64 9.24 18.54 -6.30
C CYS A 64 7.95 18.84 -7.09
N GLN A 65 7.33 17.82 -7.71
CA GLN A 65 6.01 17.92 -8.37
C GLN A 65 4.82 18.01 -7.40
N ARG A 66 5.06 18.22 -6.10
CA ARG A 66 4.04 18.44 -5.03
C ARG A 66 3.06 19.59 -5.28
N VAL A 67 3.25 20.36 -6.35
CA VAL A 67 2.30 21.33 -6.92
C VAL A 67 1.73 20.79 -8.24
N GLY A 68 1.01 19.67 -8.20
CA GLY A 68 0.38 19.14 -9.42
C GLY A 68 -0.53 17.92 -9.23
N PRO A 69 -1.49 17.70 -10.15
CA PRO A 69 -2.50 16.64 -10.05
C PRO A 69 -2.02 15.24 -10.48
N ARG A 70 -0.74 15.06 -10.86
CA ARG A 70 -0.25 13.81 -11.43
C ARG A 70 0.15 12.82 -10.33
N ARG A 71 -0.87 12.12 -9.81
CA ARG A 71 -0.77 11.04 -8.83
C ARG A 71 -0.09 9.79 -9.41
N GLN A 72 1.23 9.77 -9.52
CA GLN A 72 2.00 8.54 -9.57
C GLN A 72 3.37 8.81 -8.97
N LEU A 73 3.54 8.46 -7.70
CA LEU A 73 4.85 8.55 -7.06
C LEU A 73 5.71 7.43 -7.64
N SER A 74 6.84 7.78 -8.24
CA SER A 74 7.89 6.82 -8.62
C SER A 74 8.97 6.80 -7.55
N GLY A 75 9.50 5.62 -7.24
CA GLY A 75 10.43 5.44 -6.13
C GLY A 75 10.55 4.00 -5.66
N SER A 76 11.55 3.75 -4.83
CA SER A 76 11.78 2.46 -4.18
C SER A 76 10.98 2.39 -2.88
N GLY A 77 10.29 1.29 -2.58
CA GLY A 77 9.51 1.17 -1.34
C GLY A 77 8.20 1.99 -1.30
N LEU A 78 7.70 2.39 -2.47
CA LEU A 78 6.33 2.87 -2.62
C LEU A 78 5.40 1.71 -2.90
N GLY A 79 4.25 1.70 -2.24
CA GLY A 79 3.24 0.69 -2.52
C GLY A 79 1.87 1.03 -1.98
N TRP A 80 0.98 0.06 -2.12
CA TRP A 80 -0.42 0.17 -1.80
C TRP A 80 -0.77 -0.80 -0.68
N VAL A 81 -1.43 -0.27 0.33
CA VAL A 81 -1.92 -1.02 1.47
C VAL A 81 -3.42 -0.87 1.59
N HIS A 82 -4.09 -1.86 2.15
CA HIS A 82 -5.54 -1.81 2.29
C HIS A 82 -5.91 -1.01 3.54
N LYS A 83 -6.80 -0.03 3.38
CA LYS A 83 -7.14 0.96 4.43
C LYS A 83 -7.66 0.33 5.73
N GLN A 84 -8.31 -0.83 5.63
CA GLN A 84 -8.90 -1.53 6.78
C GLN A 84 -7.87 -1.88 7.87
N TRP A 85 -6.59 -1.97 7.51
CA TRP A 85 -5.53 -2.42 8.42
C TRP A 85 -4.53 -1.32 8.80
N ILE A 86 -4.72 -0.08 8.29
CA ILE A 86 -3.78 1.01 8.58
C ILE A 86 -3.92 1.50 10.03
N GLY A 87 -5.15 1.51 10.57
CA GLY A 87 -5.44 1.94 11.94
C GLY A 87 -4.93 0.96 13.01
N ASP A 88 -4.68 -0.30 12.63
CA ASP A 88 -4.09 -1.30 13.52
C ASP A 88 -2.56 -1.23 13.53
N ILE A 89 -1.92 -0.46 12.64
CA ILE A 89 -0.45 -0.41 12.50
C ILE A 89 0.15 0.89 13.00
N ILE A 90 -0.55 1.99 12.77
CA ILE A 90 -0.13 3.32 13.22
C ILE A 90 -0.85 3.58 14.56
N PRO A 91 -0.12 3.72 15.68
CA PRO A 91 -0.73 4.03 16.98
C PRO A 91 -1.37 5.42 17.02
#